data_AF-A0A3M6U0N0-F1
#
_entry.id   AF-A0A3M6U0N0-F1
#
_cell.length_a   1.000
_cell.length_b   1.000
_cell.length_c   1.000
_cell.angle_alpha   90.00
_cell.angle_beta   90.00
_cell.angle_gamma   90.00
#
_symmetry.space_group_name_H-M   'P 1'
#
loop_
_entity.id
_entity.type
_entity.pdbx_description
1 polymer ?
#
loop_
_entity_poly.entity_id
_entity_poly.type
_entity_poly.pdbx_seq_one_letter_code
_entity_poly.pdbx_strand_id
1 'polypeptide(L)'
;MDGLFITILCLIVIAYRLERVTSCSDGQARELRFLSSLSFEGKYLANHVITTINVLDRDLCELRCYVESNCVSINYEVQPNASRTHKCDLNNSTHKEHDQDLESAPRYSYHGTNNHCGQAPCKNKAICQSGFTSKGYRCLCKPGFTGPLCENEPLLSITICEGNSGAITCQNGQRIQILDATYGRRNTQTCPHRADSNTNCLSPNSLSAVYNLCNNLVSCHLAPNNGMFGGDPCGGTYKYLLVEYQCV
;
A
#
# COMPACT_ATOMS: atom_id res chain seq x y z
N MET A 1 28.19 52.10 33.18
CA MET A 1 27.05 51.24 33.55
C MET A 1 25.89 51.88 32.81
N ASP A 2 25.58 51.52 31.55
CA ASP A 2 24.85 50.33 31.13
C ASP A 2 25.07 50.06 29.64
N GLY A 3 26.10 49.28 29.30
CA GLY A 3 26.37 48.84 27.92
C GLY A 3 26.68 47.35 27.80
N LEU A 4 26.72 46.63 28.93
CA LEU A 4 27.06 45.20 28.98
C LEU A 4 25.82 44.29 28.97
N PHE A 5 24.62 44.83 29.19
CA PHE A 5 23.36 44.07 29.18
C PHE A 5 22.77 43.86 27.78
N ILE A 6 23.02 44.77 26.83
CA ILE A 6 22.44 44.69 25.47
C ILE A 6 23.19 43.65 24.61
N THR A 7 24.49 43.47 24.80
CA THR A 7 25.27 42.43 24.09
C THR A 7 24.95 41.01 24.56
N ILE A 8 24.50 40.84 25.81
CA ILE A 8 24.05 39.53 26.34
C ILE A 8 22.71 39.12 25.71
N LEU A 9 21.82 40.07 25.41
CA LEU A 9 20.56 39.78 24.70
C LEU A 9 20.78 39.33 23.25
N CYS A 10 21.82 39.81 22.56
CA CYS A 10 22.19 39.27 21.23
C CYS A 10 22.81 37.86 21.28
N LEU A 11 23.47 37.49 22.39
CA LEU A 11 24.03 36.14 22.55
C LEU A 11 22.98 35.10 23.03
N ILE A 12 21.90 35.53 23.69
CA ILE A 12 20.79 34.65 24.10
C ILE A 12 19.87 34.29 22.90
N VAL A 13 19.94 35.01 21.77
CA VAL A 13 19.30 34.61 20.51
C VAL A 13 20.10 33.51 19.77
N ILE A 14 21.15 32.95 20.39
CA ILE A 14 21.79 31.67 19.98
C ILE A 14 21.03 30.47 20.60
N ALA A 15 19.71 30.56 20.74
CA ALA A 15 18.89 29.50 21.30
C ALA A 15 17.59 29.21 20.53
N TYR A 16 17.48 29.62 19.27
CA TYR A 16 16.80 28.73 18.33
C TYR A 16 17.85 27.75 17.85
N ARG A 17 17.99 26.65 18.59
CA ARG A 17 18.41 25.42 17.93
C ARG A 17 17.53 25.35 16.68
N LEU A 18 18.14 25.28 15.49
CA LEU A 18 17.54 24.49 14.45
C LEU A 18 17.43 23.09 15.07
N GLU A 19 16.36 22.87 15.84
CA GLU A 19 15.74 21.57 15.93
C GLU A 19 15.69 21.14 14.49
N ARG A 20 16.51 20.12 14.20
CA ARG A 20 16.63 19.48 12.91
C ARG A 20 15.29 19.64 12.22
N VAL A 21 15.24 20.39 11.11
CA VAL A 21 14.11 20.29 10.18
C VAL A 21 13.86 18.81 10.13
N THR A 22 12.71 18.40 10.68
CA THR A 22 12.41 17.01 10.97
C THR A 22 12.67 16.31 9.65
N SER A 23 13.79 15.58 9.57
CA SER A 23 14.13 14.88 8.34
C SER A 23 12.94 13.99 8.14
N CYS A 24 12.19 14.22 7.05
CA CYS A 24 11.03 13.42 6.71
C CYS A 24 11.38 11.97 7.04
N SER A 25 10.55 11.31 7.86
CA SER A 25 10.80 9.96 8.33
C SER A 25 11.27 9.11 7.16
N ASP A 26 12.33 8.31 7.36
CA ASP A 26 12.96 7.53 6.30
C ASP A 26 11.88 6.81 5.46
N GLY A 27 11.69 7.27 4.21
CA GLY A 27 10.66 6.79 3.28
C GLY A 27 9.44 7.70 2.99
N GLN A 28 9.30 8.85 3.65
CA GLN A 28 8.22 9.83 3.34
C GLN A 28 8.67 11.02 2.49
N ALA A 29 9.99 11.29 2.43
CA ALA A 29 10.52 12.34 1.56
C ALA A 29 10.39 11.91 0.09
N ARG A 30 9.78 12.77 -0.73
CA ARG A 30 9.74 12.59 -2.18
C ARG A 30 10.84 13.41 -2.84
N GLU A 31 11.58 12.80 -3.75
CA GLU A 31 12.55 13.43 -4.63
C GLU A 31 12.20 13.09 -6.08
N LEU A 32 11.65 14.06 -6.81
CA LEU A 32 11.27 13.90 -8.21
C LEU A 32 12.05 14.90 -9.05
N ARG A 33 12.75 14.43 -10.08
CA ARG A 33 13.64 15.27 -10.91
C ARG A 33 13.10 15.39 -12.34
N PHE A 34 12.76 16.62 -12.71
CA PHE A 34 12.40 17.04 -14.06
C PHE A 34 13.67 17.44 -14.83
N LEU A 35 14.19 16.53 -15.65
CA LEU A 35 15.43 16.77 -16.41
C LEU A 35 15.11 17.51 -17.71
N SER A 36 15.92 18.49 -18.08
CA SER A 36 15.75 19.24 -19.33
C SER A 36 15.82 18.34 -20.58
N SER A 37 16.58 17.24 -20.51
CA SER A 37 16.67 16.24 -21.58
C SER A 37 15.38 15.42 -21.78
N LEU A 38 14.42 15.53 -20.87
CA LEU A 38 13.12 14.85 -20.92
C LEU A 38 11.97 15.83 -21.18
N SER A 39 12.28 17.05 -21.63
CA SER A 39 11.33 18.09 -22.01
C SER A 39 11.21 18.18 -23.53
N PHE A 40 9.99 18.09 -24.05
CA PHE A 40 9.71 18.13 -25.48
C PHE A 40 8.63 19.16 -25.80
N GLU A 41 9.01 20.20 -26.53
CA GLU A 41 8.09 21.22 -27.03
C GLU A 41 7.21 20.67 -28.16
N GLY A 42 5.97 21.12 -28.23
CA GLY A 42 5.00 20.68 -29.24
C GLY A 42 4.56 19.22 -29.06
N LYS A 43 4.71 18.66 -27.85
CA LYS A 43 4.38 17.27 -27.52
C LYS A 43 3.39 17.18 -26.36
N TYR A 44 2.64 16.08 -26.34
CA TYR A 44 1.62 15.79 -25.35
C TYR A 44 1.54 14.28 -25.12
N LEU A 45 1.59 13.84 -23.86
CA LEU A 45 1.40 12.43 -23.51
C LEU A 45 -0.10 12.16 -23.30
N ALA A 46 -0.70 11.39 -24.21
CA ALA A 46 -2.11 11.00 -24.16
C ALA A 46 -2.37 9.82 -23.22
N ASN A 47 -3.64 9.58 -22.84
CA ASN A 47 -4.10 8.42 -22.07
C ASN A 47 -3.57 8.23 -20.63
N HIS A 48 -2.61 9.05 -20.21
CA HIS A 48 -1.96 8.95 -18.88
C HIS A 48 -2.31 10.09 -17.92
N VAL A 49 -3.27 10.96 -18.28
CA VAL A 49 -3.69 12.10 -17.45
C VAL A 49 -4.42 11.62 -16.19
N ILE A 50 -3.88 11.94 -15.02
CA ILE A 50 -4.51 11.73 -13.71
C ILE A 50 -5.51 12.85 -13.43
N THR A 51 -5.07 14.10 -13.62
CA THR A 51 -5.87 15.29 -13.33
C THR A 51 -5.40 16.48 -14.15
N THR A 52 -6.33 17.40 -14.40
CA THR A 52 -6.09 18.67 -15.09
C THR A 52 -6.28 19.81 -14.10
N ILE A 53 -5.33 20.73 -14.05
CA ILE A 53 -5.36 21.92 -13.20
C ILE A 53 -5.00 23.17 -14.01
N ASN A 54 -5.39 24.35 -13.49
CA ASN A 54 -4.92 25.63 -14.01
C ASN A 54 -3.82 26.17 -13.10
N VAL A 55 -2.70 26.61 -13.69
CA VAL A 55 -1.52 27.12 -12.98
C VAL A 55 -1.07 28.44 -13.59
N LEU A 56 -0.24 29.20 -12.87
CA LEU A 56 0.28 30.49 -13.34
C LEU A 56 1.45 30.31 -14.32
N ASP A 57 2.26 29.28 -14.12
CA ASP A 57 3.46 29.01 -14.88
C ASP A 57 3.80 27.51 -14.84
N ARG A 58 4.85 27.14 -15.57
CA ARG A 58 5.34 25.77 -15.68
C ARG A 58 5.89 25.24 -14.36
N ASP A 59 6.59 26.05 -13.58
CA ASP A 59 7.18 25.63 -12.30
C ASP A 59 6.09 25.21 -11.31
N LEU A 60 4.96 25.92 -11.30
CA LEU A 60 3.81 25.53 -10.50
C LEU A 60 3.16 24.24 -11.01
N CYS A 61 3.18 23.95 -12.31
CA CYS A 61 2.75 22.65 -12.86
C CYS A 61 3.64 21.51 -12.34
N GLU A 62 4.97 21.68 -12.41
CA GLU A 62 5.96 20.72 -11.92
C GLU A 62 5.83 20.52 -10.40
N LEU A 63 5.64 21.60 -9.63
CA LEU A 63 5.40 21.54 -8.19
C LEU A 63 4.10 20.80 -7.85
N ARG A 64 3.04 20.99 -8.63
CA ARG A 64 1.78 20.25 -8.45
C ARG A 64 1.97 18.77 -8.73
N CYS A 65 2.77 18.42 -9.75
CA CYS A 65 3.20 17.04 -9.97
C CYS A 65 4.01 16.49 -8.81
N TYR A 66 4.90 17.29 -8.20
CA TYR A 66 5.68 16.89 -7.02
C TYR A 66 4.79 16.59 -5.79
N VAL A 67 3.69 17.31 -5.61
CA VAL A 67 2.74 17.05 -4.50
C VAL A 67 1.85 15.83 -4.81
N GLU A 68 1.43 15.65 -6.06
CA GLU A 68 0.65 14.49 -6.50
C GLU A 68 1.54 13.24 -6.59
N SER A 69 1.44 12.34 -5.61
CA SER A 69 2.37 11.21 -5.46
C SER A 69 2.38 10.23 -6.64
N ASN A 70 1.32 10.19 -7.45
CA ASN A 70 1.25 9.34 -8.64
C ASN A 70 1.77 10.03 -9.92
N CYS A 71 2.01 11.34 -9.89
CA CYS A 71 2.42 12.09 -11.07
C CYS A 71 3.92 11.92 -11.36
N VAL A 72 4.30 11.62 -12.61
CA VAL A 72 5.70 11.45 -13.03
C VAL A 72 6.03 12.20 -14.34
N SER A 73 5.06 12.86 -14.95
CA SER A 73 5.26 13.80 -16.06
C SER A 73 4.11 14.81 -16.12
N ILE A 74 4.28 15.87 -16.90
CA ILE A 74 3.26 16.90 -17.12
C ILE A 74 3.05 17.18 -18.60
N ASN A 75 1.83 17.57 -18.99
CA ASN A 75 1.57 18.29 -20.22
C ASN A 75 1.18 19.73 -19.88
N TYR A 76 1.97 20.71 -20.33
CA TYR A 76 1.76 22.12 -20.05
C TYR A 76 1.30 22.87 -21.30
N GLU A 77 0.13 23.51 -21.26
CA GLU A 77 -0.34 24.34 -22.37
C GLU A 77 0.38 25.69 -22.37
N VAL A 78 1.15 25.94 -23.43
CA VAL A 78 2.08 27.09 -23.51
C VAL A 78 1.31 28.41 -23.61
N GLN A 79 0.10 28.41 -24.17
CA GLN A 79 -0.74 29.60 -24.28
C GLN A 79 -1.74 29.68 -23.11
N PRO A 80 -1.84 30.83 -22.42
CA PRO A 80 -2.76 30.98 -21.31
C PRO A 80 -4.21 31.14 -21.80
N ASN A 81 -5.15 30.76 -20.94
CA ASN A 81 -6.58 31.01 -21.12
C ASN A 81 -6.96 32.48 -20.82
N ALA A 82 -8.24 32.81 -20.97
CA ALA A 82 -8.78 34.15 -20.73
C ALA A 82 -8.51 34.68 -19.31
N SER A 83 -8.35 33.79 -18.32
CA SER A 83 -8.02 34.12 -16.94
C SER A 83 -6.52 34.27 -16.68
N ARG A 84 -5.68 34.29 -17.73
CA ARG A 84 -4.20 34.35 -17.66
C ARG A 84 -3.57 33.19 -16.89
N THR A 85 -4.19 32.01 -16.99
CA THR A 85 -3.67 30.77 -16.41
C THR A 85 -3.43 29.73 -17.50
N HIS A 86 -2.53 28.80 -17.26
CA HIS A 86 -2.16 27.73 -18.17
C HIS A 86 -2.80 26.42 -17.73
N LYS A 87 -3.30 25.65 -18.70
CA LYS A 87 -3.78 24.29 -18.43
C LYS A 87 -2.57 23.38 -18.24
N CYS A 88 -2.60 22.58 -17.19
CA CYS A 88 -1.55 21.66 -16.78
C CYS A 88 -2.17 20.30 -16.49
N ASP A 89 -1.80 19.28 -17.26
CA ASP A 89 -2.22 17.90 -17.03
C ASP A 89 -1.10 17.16 -16.29
N LEU A 90 -1.44 16.52 -15.18
CA LEU A 90 -0.53 15.69 -14.39
C LEU A 90 -0.67 14.24 -14.81
N ASN A 91 0.41 13.57 -15.19
CA ASN A 91 0.36 12.23 -15.78
C ASN A 91 0.98 11.15 -14.88
N ASN A 92 0.41 9.95 -14.88
CA ASN A 92 0.91 8.80 -14.10
C ASN A 92 2.02 8.00 -14.80
N SER A 93 2.43 8.40 -16.00
CA SER A 93 3.45 7.71 -16.79
C SER A 93 4.34 8.70 -17.54
N THR A 94 5.38 8.20 -18.20
CA THR A 94 6.28 9.01 -19.04
C THR A 94 6.40 8.42 -20.44
N HIS A 95 6.92 9.20 -21.39
CA HIS A 95 7.23 8.74 -22.74
C HIS A 95 8.23 7.57 -22.80
N LYS A 96 9.00 7.31 -21.73
CA LYS A 96 9.93 6.17 -21.71
C LYS A 96 9.19 4.84 -21.62
N GLU A 97 8.07 4.83 -20.89
CA GLU A 97 7.20 3.65 -20.78
C GLU A 97 6.21 3.56 -21.93
N HIS A 98 5.76 4.71 -22.45
CA HIS A 98 4.76 4.79 -23.52
C HIS A 98 5.13 5.84 -24.56
N ASP A 99 6.09 5.51 -25.41
CA ASP A 99 6.54 6.37 -26.51
C ASP A 99 5.44 6.59 -27.57
N GLN A 100 4.61 5.57 -27.80
CA GLN A 100 3.49 5.61 -28.75
C GLN A 100 2.37 6.58 -28.34
N ASP A 101 2.20 6.84 -27.03
CA ASP A 101 1.22 7.79 -26.51
C ASP A 101 1.75 9.25 -26.54
N LEU A 102 3.00 9.48 -26.96
CA LEU A 102 3.58 10.81 -27.06
C LEU A 102 3.24 11.46 -28.42
N GLU A 103 2.12 12.17 -28.44
CA GLU A 103 1.52 12.76 -29.62
C GLU A 103 2.08 14.16 -29.94
N SER A 104 1.91 14.58 -31.19
CA SER A 104 2.23 15.95 -31.64
C SER A 104 1.11 16.91 -31.26
N ALA A 105 1.43 17.91 -30.46
CA ALA A 105 0.49 18.91 -29.95
C ALA A 105 1.17 20.28 -29.87
N PRO A 106 1.09 21.12 -30.92
CA PRO A 106 1.86 22.37 -31.02
C PRO A 106 1.62 23.40 -29.91
N ARG A 107 0.50 23.29 -29.18
CA ARG A 107 0.16 24.19 -28.06
C ARG A 107 0.69 23.71 -26.71
N TYR A 108 1.30 22.54 -26.65
CA TYR A 108 1.73 21.90 -25.41
C TYR A 108 3.25 21.70 -25.37
N SER A 109 3.79 21.72 -24.15
CA SER A 109 5.13 21.25 -23.82
C SER A 109 4.98 20.07 -22.87
N TYR A 110 5.52 18.91 -23.26
CA TYR A 110 5.56 17.73 -22.43
C TYR A 110 6.86 17.74 -21.60
N HIS A 111 6.78 17.34 -20.33
CA HIS A 111 7.97 17.19 -19.50
C HIS A 111 7.91 15.96 -18.60
N GLY A 112 8.83 15.02 -18.81
CA GLY A 112 8.96 13.80 -18.02
C GLY A 112 10.02 13.87 -16.91
N THR A 113 9.93 12.93 -15.98
CA THR A 113 10.91 12.71 -14.92
C THR A 113 11.66 11.41 -15.12
N ASN A 114 12.67 11.14 -14.30
CA ASN A 114 13.22 9.78 -14.19
C ASN A 114 12.28 8.90 -13.34
N ASN A 115 11.42 8.12 -14.01
CA ASN A 115 10.42 7.29 -13.36
C ASN A 115 10.98 5.93 -12.94
N HIS A 116 11.21 5.73 -11.64
CA HIS A 116 11.68 4.44 -11.09
C HIS A 116 10.59 3.36 -11.11
N CYS A 117 9.34 3.71 -11.42
CA CYS A 117 8.25 2.76 -11.59
C CYS A 117 8.16 2.15 -12.99
N GLY A 118 8.96 2.61 -13.97
CA GLY A 118 8.84 2.18 -15.36
C GLY A 118 9.06 0.68 -15.62
N GLN A 119 9.77 0.00 -14.72
CA GLN A 119 9.98 -1.47 -14.79
C GLN A 119 8.92 -2.27 -14.01
N ALA A 120 7.86 -1.63 -13.52
CA ALA A 120 6.82 -2.23 -12.70
C ALA A 120 7.36 -3.09 -11.53
N PRO A 121 8.16 -2.51 -10.61
CA PRO A 121 8.80 -3.28 -9.54
C PRO A 121 7.81 -3.85 -8.51
N CYS A 122 6.66 -3.20 -8.31
CA CYS A 122 5.67 -3.62 -7.34
C CYS A 122 4.87 -4.86 -7.80
N LYS A 123 4.71 -5.84 -6.91
CA LYS A 123 3.96 -7.07 -7.14
C LYS A 123 2.47 -6.89 -6.81
N ASN A 124 1.68 -7.92 -7.14
CA ASN A 124 0.27 -8.02 -6.76
C ASN A 124 -0.60 -6.80 -7.15
N LYS A 125 -0.27 -6.18 -8.29
CA LYS A 125 -0.94 -4.99 -8.85
C LYS A 125 -0.97 -3.82 -7.86
N ALA A 126 0.03 -3.72 -6.98
CA ALA A 126 0.22 -2.60 -6.07
C ALA A 126 0.55 -1.31 -6.84
N ILE A 127 0.27 -0.16 -6.21
CA ILE A 127 0.54 1.15 -6.81
C ILE A 127 2.02 1.50 -6.60
N CYS A 128 2.74 1.81 -7.67
CA CYS A 128 4.11 2.29 -7.58
C CYS A 128 4.14 3.82 -7.61
N GLN A 129 4.89 4.44 -6.68
CA GLN A 129 5.08 5.88 -6.64
C GLN A 129 6.57 6.22 -6.71
N SER A 130 6.96 6.95 -7.75
CA SER A 130 8.35 7.37 -7.98
C SER A 130 8.74 8.55 -7.08
N GLY A 131 10.02 8.57 -6.72
CA GLY A 131 10.68 9.57 -5.91
C GLY A 131 10.72 9.29 -4.41
N PHE A 132 10.21 8.16 -3.92
CA PHE A 132 10.17 7.86 -2.48
C PHE A 132 11.27 6.89 -2.06
N THR A 133 11.71 6.98 -0.81
CA THR A 133 12.76 6.11 -0.22
C THR A 133 14.13 6.23 -0.92
N SER A 134 15.15 5.57 -0.38
CA SER A 134 16.47 5.48 -1.00
C SER A 134 16.49 4.70 -2.33
N LYS A 135 15.45 3.91 -2.61
CA LYS A 135 15.30 3.15 -3.86
C LYS A 135 14.75 3.99 -5.01
N GLY A 136 14.29 5.22 -4.73
CA GLY A 136 13.67 6.09 -5.72
C GLY A 136 12.20 5.75 -6.04
N TYR A 137 11.59 4.77 -5.35
CA TYR A 137 10.16 4.50 -5.39
C TYR A 137 9.65 3.88 -4.08
N ARG A 138 8.32 3.87 -3.90
CA ARG A 138 7.62 3.04 -2.91
C ARG A 138 6.46 2.30 -3.54
N CYS A 139 6.10 1.16 -2.97
CA CYS A 139 4.91 0.39 -3.34
C CYS A 139 3.82 0.58 -2.28
N LEU A 140 2.62 0.97 -2.71
CA LEU A 140 1.44 0.99 -1.86
C LEU A 140 0.66 -0.31 -2.07
N CYS A 141 0.72 -1.18 -1.06
CA CYS A 141 0.12 -2.50 -1.13
C CYS A 141 -1.41 -2.43 -1.08
N LYS A 142 -2.05 -3.34 -1.81
CA LYS A 142 -3.48 -3.60 -1.63
C LYS A 142 -3.74 -4.14 -0.22
N PRO A 143 -4.97 -4.02 0.31
CA PRO A 143 -5.31 -4.53 1.63
C PRO A 143 -4.88 -6.00 1.82
N GLY A 144 -4.20 -6.29 2.93
CA GLY A 144 -3.71 -7.62 3.28
C GLY A 144 -2.30 -7.95 2.74
N PHE A 145 -1.88 -7.36 1.62
CA PHE A 145 -0.54 -7.60 1.09
C PHE A 145 0.52 -6.83 1.87
N THR A 146 1.69 -7.43 2.03
CA THR A 146 2.80 -6.81 2.78
C THR A 146 4.14 -7.02 2.06
N GLY A 147 5.22 -6.46 2.62
CA GLY A 147 6.56 -6.50 2.04
C GLY A 147 6.92 -5.22 1.27
N PRO A 148 8.21 -4.96 1.04
CA PRO A 148 8.68 -3.75 0.36
C PRO A 148 8.22 -3.63 -1.10
N LEU A 149 7.90 -4.75 -1.75
CA LEU A 149 7.36 -4.79 -3.12
C LEU A 149 5.92 -5.29 -3.16
N CYS A 150 5.25 -5.45 -2.01
CA CYS A 150 3.93 -6.07 -1.89
C CYS A 150 3.89 -7.52 -2.39
N GLU A 151 5.00 -8.24 -2.22
CA GLU A 151 5.22 -9.61 -2.65
C GLU A 151 4.64 -10.66 -1.70
N ASN A 152 4.34 -10.29 -0.45
CA ASN A 152 3.80 -11.23 0.53
C ASN A 152 2.28 -11.27 0.44
N GLU A 153 1.74 -12.48 0.30
CA GLU A 153 0.31 -12.75 0.25
C GLU A 153 -0.37 -12.47 1.61
N PRO A 154 -1.65 -12.05 1.60
CA PRO A 154 -2.41 -11.80 2.82
C PRO A 154 -2.51 -13.04 3.70
N LEU A 155 -2.12 -12.90 4.97
CA LEU A 155 -2.47 -13.88 6.00
C LEU A 155 -3.95 -13.72 6.35
N LEU A 156 -4.75 -14.72 6.00
CA LEU A 156 -6.19 -14.75 6.23
C LEU A 156 -6.50 -15.65 7.43
N SER A 157 -7.56 -15.33 8.15
CA SER A 157 -8.07 -16.19 9.23
C SER A 157 -9.59 -16.26 9.24
N ILE A 158 -10.10 -17.41 9.67
CA ILE A 158 -11.54 -17.63 9.90
C ILE A 158 -11.74 -18.33 11.24
N THR A 159 -12.80 -17.92 11.95
CA THR A 159 -13.25 -18.55 13.19
C THR A 159 -14.64 -19.13 13.00
N ILE A 160 -14.81 -20.41 13.34
CA ILE A 160 -16.09 -21.12 13.25
C ILE A 160 -16.40 -21.72 14.63
N CYS A 161 -17.46 -21.23 15.29
CA CYS A 161 -17.89 -21.76 16.58
C CYS A 161 -18.48 -23.17 16.45
N GLU A 162 -18.39 -23.97 17.51
CA GLU A 162 -18.96 -25.33 17.55
C GLU A 162 -20.46 -25.33 17.22
N GLY A 163 -20.87 -26.22 16.30
CA GLY A 163 -22.23 -26.31 15.77
C GLY A 163 -22.51 -25.44 14.54
N ASN A 164 -21.60 -24.53 14.17
CA ASN A 164 -21.70 -23.75 12.93
C ASN A 164 -20.83 -24.35 11.82
N SER A 165 -21.02 -23.85 10.60
CA SER A 165 -20.16 -24.13 9.46
C SER A 165 -19.72 -22.83 8.78
N GLY A 166 -18.66 -22.92 7.99
CA GLY A 166 -18.11 -21.83 7.21
C GLY A 166 -17.40 -22.35 5.98
N ALA A 167 -16.94 -21.44 5.12
CA ALA A 167 -16.16 -21.80 3.95
C ALA A 167 -14.95 -20.88 3.82
N ILE A 168 -13.85 -21.45 3.36
CA ILE A 168 -12.67 -20.74 2.91
C ILE A 168 -12.67 -20.80 1.39
N THR A 169 -12.51 -19.65 0.72
CA THR A 169 -12.49 -19.57 -0.74
C THR A 169 -11.45 -18.58 -1.21
N CYS A 170 -10.59 -19.03 -2.13
CA CYS A 170 -9.60 -18.20 -2.79
C CYS A 170 -10.13 -17.70 -4.15
N GLN A 171 -9.76 -16.47 -4.50
CA GLN A 171 -10.20 -15.82 -5.74
C GLN A 171 -9.15 -16.02 -6.85
N ASN A 172 -9.52 -15.70 -8.09
CA ASN A 172 -8.61 -15.73 -9.26
C ASN A 172 -7.91 -17.09 -9.51
N GLY A 173 -8.52 -18.20 -9.07
CA GLY A 173 -7.96 -19.54 -9.23
C GLY A 173 -6.81 -19.89 -8.28
N GLN A 174 -6.50 -19.03 -7.30
CA GLN A 174 -5.53 -19.33 -6.24
C GLN A 174 -5.98 -20.54 -5.41
N ARG A 175 -5.01 -21.25 -4.82
CA ARG A 175 -5.22 -22.42 -3.98
C ARG A 175 -5.03 -22.08 -2.51
N ILE A 176 -5.83 -22.72 -1.67
CA ILE A 176 -5.75 -22.59 -0.22
C ILE A 176 -4.47 -23.26 0.27
N GLN A 177 -3.64 -22.50 0.97
CA GLN A 177 -2.51 -22.99 1.74
C GLN A 177 -2.83 -22.87 3.23
N ILE A 178 -3.03 -24.00 3.91
CA ILE A 178 -3.29 -24.00 5.36
C ILE A 178 -1.96 -23.81 6.10
N LEU A 179 -1.90 -22.84 7.01
CA LEU A 179 -0.71 -22.48 7.79
C LEU A 179 -0.82 -22.95 9.23
N ASP A 180 -1.95 -22.68 9.89
CA ASP A 180 -2.26 -23.18 11.23
C ASP A 180 -3.75 -23.48 11.36
N ALA A 181 -4.10 -24.39 12.27
CA ALA A 181 -5.48 -24.57 12.70
C ALA A 181 -5.54 -25.02 14.15
N THR A 182 -6.52 -24.48 14.88
CA THR A 182 -6.78 -24.78 16.28
C THR A 182 -8.26 -25.06 16.49
N TYR A 183 -8.62 -26.30 16.86
CA TYR A 183 -9.94 -26.66 17.36
C TYR A 183 -9.89 -26.84 18.88
N GLY A 184 -10.74 -26.10 19.58
CA GLY A 184 -10.79 -26.09 21.04
C GLY A 184 -11.21 -24.72 21.57
N ARG A 185 -10.54 -24.23 22.61
CA ARG A 185 -10.76 -22.89 23.17
C ARG A 185 -9.47 -22.36 23.79
N ARG A 186 -9.08 -21.13 23.41
CA ARG A 186 -7.90 -20.41 23.92
C ARG A 186 -8.23 -19.14 24.71
N ASN A 187 -9.46 -18.65 24.62
CA ASN A 187 -9.88 -17.45 25.34
C ASN A 187 -11.42 -17.43 25.52
N THR A 188 -11.91 -16.51 26.35
CA THR A 188 -13.34 -16.36 26.67
C THR A 188 -14.06 -15.42 25.69
N GLN A 189 -13.33 -14.58 24.96
CA GLN A 189 -13.89 -13.58 24.04
C GLN A 189 -14.35 -14.19 22.71
N THR A 190 -13.67 -15.22 22.24
CA THR A 190 -13.95 -15.88 20.96
C THR A 190 -15.09 -16.87 21.15
N CYS A 191 -16.15 -16.74 20.35
CA CYS A 191 -17.38 -17.52 20.49
C CYS A 191 -17.90 -17.55 21.94
N PRO A 192 -18.36 -16.41 22.50
CA PRO A 192 -18.80 -16.31 23.89
C PRO A 192 -19.93 -17.29 24.21
N HIS A 193 -19.83 -17.99 25.34
CA HIS A 193 -20.82 -18.99 25.75
C HIS A 193 -20.69 -19.30 27.23
N ARG A 194 -21.74 -19.83 27.89
CA ARG A 194 -21.74 -20.22 29.31
C ARG A 194 -20.68 -21.27 29.73
N ALA A 195 -19.97 -21.86 28.76
CA ALA A 195 -19.01 -22.93 28.95
C ALA A 195 -17.65 -22.57 28.32
N ASP A 196 -17.18 -21.36 28.59
CA ASP A 196 -15.98 -20.75 27.99
C ASP A 196 -14.78 -20.63 28.95
N SER A 197 -14.93 -21.07 30.20
CA SER A 197 -13.90 -20.92 31.24
C SER A 197 -12.63 -21.72 30.99
N ASN A 198 -12.72 -22.87 30.30
CA ASN A 198 -11.55 -23.69 29.97
C ASN A 198 -10.86 -23.19 28.70
N THR A 199 -9.80 -22.42 28.87
CA THR A 199 -8.99 -21.83 27.78
C THR A 199 -7.73 -22.62 27.44
N ASN A 200 -7.52 -23.79 28.04
CA ASN A 200 -6.40 -24.68 27.74
C ASN A 200 -6.87 -25.92 26.95
N CYS A 201 -7.92 -25.76 26.16
CA CYS A 201 -8.51 -26.84 25.38
C CYS A 201 -8.01 -26.79 23.94
N LEU A 202 -7.28 -27.80 23.50
CA LEU A 202 -6.74 -27.88 22.14
C LEU A 202 -6.73 -29.33 21.66
N SER A 203 -7.25 -29.56 20.46
CA SER A 203 -7.04 -30.85 19.77
C SER A 203 -5.66 -30.88 19.08
N PRO A 204 -4.86 -31.94 19.28
CA PRO A 204 -3.57 -32.09 18.61
C PRO A 204 -3.71 -32.34 17.09
N ASN A 205 -4.88 -32.78 16.62
CA ASN A 205 -5.13 -33.11 15.21
C ASN A 205 -5.68 -31.92 14.41
N SER A 206 -5.77 -30.73 15.02
CA SER A 206 -6.42 -29.57 14.42
C SER A 206 -5.85 -29.21 13.05
N LEU A 207 -4.52 -29.03 12.96
CA LEU A 207 -3.83 -28.69 11.73
C LEU A 207 -3.95 -29.80 10.67
N SER A 208 -3.63 -31.04 11.02
CA SER A 208 -3.63 -32.15 10.05
C SER A 208 -5.03 -32.42 9.47
N ALA A 209 -6.08 -32.32 10.29
CA ALA A 209 -7.46 -32.49 9.83
C ALA A 209 -7.87 -31.42 8.82
N VAL A 210 -7.60 -30.14 9.12
CA VAL A 210 -7.93 -29.02 8.21
C VAL A 210 -7.05 -29.02 6.97
N TYR A 211 -5.75 -29.28 7.13
CA TYR A 211 -4.80 -29.35 6.02
C TYR A 211 -5.22 -30.40 4.99
N ASN A 212 -5.49 -31.63 5.43
CA ASN A 212 -5.88 -32.72 4.54
C ASN A 212 -7.23 -32.47 3.84
N LEU A 213 -8.12 -31.71 4.48
CA LEU A 213 -9.44 -31.41 3.93
C LEU A 213 -9.39 -30.25 2.92
N CYS A 214 -8.61 -29.20 3.19
CA CYS A 214 -8.71 -27.93 2.48
C CYS A 214 -7.50 -27.58 1.62
N ASN A 215 -6.30 -28.08 1.94
CA ASN A 215 -5.08 -27.63 1.29
C ASN A 215 -5.11 -27.96 -0.22
N ASN A 216 -4.57 -27.04 -1.03
CA ASN A 216 -4.58 -27.08 -2.50
C ASN A 216 -5.95 -26.99 -3.19
N LEU A 217 -7.05 -26.84 -2.44
CA LEU A 217 -8.38 -26.58 -3.02
C LEU A 217 -8.58 -25.09 -3.30
N VAL A 218 -9.49 -24.74 -4.21
CA VAL A 218 -9.90 -23.34 -4.44
C VAL A 218 -10.96 -22.91 -3.41
N SER A 219 -11.79 -23.85 -2.97
CA SER A 219 -12.83 -23.63 -1.97
C SER A 219 -12.96 -24.87 -1.07
N CYS A 220 -13.11 -24.64 0.24
CA CYS A 220 -13.26 -25.69 1.24
C CYS A 220 -14.38 -25.34 2.22
N HIS A 221 -15.33 -26.25 2.43
CA HIS A 221 -16.37 -26.11 3.44
C HIS A 221 -15.93 -26.80 4.75
N LEU A 222 -16.07 -26.08 5.86
CA LEU A 222 -15.65 -26.50 7.19
C LEU A 222 -16.87 -26.56 8.12
N ALA A 223 -17.08 -27.72 8.73
CA ALA A 223 -18.11 -27.94 9.75
C ALA A 223 -17.46 -28.61 10.98
N PRO A 224 -16.77 -27.82 11.83
CA PRO A 224 -15.98 -28.37 12.94
C PRO A 224 -16.84 -29.16 13.92
N ASN A 225 -16.43 -30.39 14.18
CA ASN A 225 -17.05 -31.30 15.13
C ASN A 225 -16.00 -32.27 15.69
N ASN A 226 -16.29 -32.91 16.82
CA ASN A 226 -15.34 -33.81 17.50
C ASN A 226 -14.82 -34.95 16.61
N GLY A 227 -15.65 -35.49 15.72
CA GLY A 227 -15.26 -36.58 14.81
C GLY A 227 -14.18 -36.18 13.82
N MET A 228 -14.26 -34.97 13.27
CA MET A 228 -13.26 -34.42 12.34
C MET A 228 -11.86 -34.35 12.97
N PHE A 229 -11.77 -34.14 14.28
CA PHE A 229 -10.52 -33.95 15.01
C PHE A 229 -10.07 -35.17 15.83
N GLY A 230 -10.71 -36.33 15.62
CA GLY A 230 -10.35 -37.59 16.28
C GLY A 230 -10.81 -37.72 17.74
N GLY A 231 -11.78 -36.91 18.18
CA GLY A 231 -12.34 -36.98 19.52
C GLY A 231 -12.69 -35.60 20.11
N ASP A 232 -13.30 -35.59 21.29
CA ASP A 232 -13.53 -34.36 22.05
C ASP A 232 -12.26 -34.03 22.87
N PRO A 233 -11.57 -32.91 22.60
CA PRO A 233 -10.38 -32.52 23.37
C PRO A 233 -10.72 -32.05 24.80
N CYS A 234 -11.97 -31.63 25.08
CA CYS A 234 -12.36 -31.07 26.36
C CYS A 234 -13.88 -31.09 26.58
N GLY A 235 -14.40 -32.26 26.96
CA GLY A 235 -15.83 -32.45 27.22
C GLY A 235 -16.42 -31.37 28.14
N GLY A 236 -17.56 -30.81 27.75
CA GLY A 236 -18.25 -29.75 28.49
C GLY A 236 -17.75 -28.32 28.22
N THR A 237 -16.73 -28.13 27.38
CA THR A 237 -16.28 -26.80 26.93
C THR A 237 -16.86 -26.51 25.54
N TYR A 238 -17.39 -25.30 25.33
CA TYR A 238 -17.86 -24.87 24.02
C TYR A 238 -16.67 -24.47 23.15
N LYS A 239 -16.44 -25.13 22.03
CA LYS A 239 -15.20 -24.99 21.23
C LYS A 239 -15.41 -24.07 20.03
N TYR A 240 -14.32 -23.74 19.36
CA TYR A 240 -14.29 -23.10 18.06
C TYR A 240 -13.09 -23.61 17.27
N LEU A 241 -13.19 -23.56 15.95
CA LEU A 241 -12.10 -23.75 15.03
C LEU A 241 -11.58 -22.37 14.60
N LEU A 242 -10.30 -22.10 14.82
CA LEU A 242 -9.56 -21.00 14.20
C LEU A 242 -8.67 -21.60 13.11
N VAL A 243 -8.71 -21.07 11.89
CA VAL A 243 -7.83 -21.47 10.79
C VAL A 243 -7.09 -20.25 10.28
N GLU A 244 -5.78 -20.37 10.13
CA GLU A 244 -4.91 -19.38 9.49
C GLU A 244 -4.43 -19.96 8.15
N TYR A 245 -4.58 -19.18 7.08
CA TYR A 245 -4.32 -19.65 5.72
C TYR A 245 -3.90 -18.52 4.78
N GLN A 246 -3.38 -18.89 3.62
CA GLN A 246 -3.09 -18.01 2.51
C GLN A 246 -3.75 -18.52 1.23
N CYS A 247 -3.91 -17.64 0.25
CA CYS A 247 -4.29 -17.97 -1.12
C CYS A 247 -3.06 -17.78 -2.01
N VAL A 248 -2.59 -18.84 -2.66
CA VAL A 248 -1.35 -18.86 -3.48
C VAL A 248 -1.58 -19.37 -4.89
#